data_AF-A0A937WMV9-F1
#
_entry.id   AF-A0A937WMV9-F1
#
_cell.length_a   1.000
_cell.length_b   1.000
_cell.length_c   1.000
_cell.angle_alpha   90.00
_cell.angle_beta   90.00
_cell.angle_gamma   90.00
#
_symmetry.space_group_name_H-M   'P 1'
#
loop_
_entity.id
_entity.type
_entity.pdbx_description
1 polymer ?
#
loop_
_entity_poly.entity_id
_entity_poly.type
_entity_poly.pdbx_seq_one_letter_code
_entity_poly.pdbx_strand_id
1 'polypeptide(L)'
;MNRIIFTFHASRFTIIFTVKLAITEKFVHDMKRGFIFLSLAAFAWGWPNVLIKLLSTDFDPVTQAFFRYLSAGITVFILCFILDRKKLVVARQNMKMLVAPVIIVTAHQITYVSGVYLTSAVAASLIAKLNAIFIPALSFVVLVEERHIVKNAAFLSGTFWALIGVAGVIFGKGYSLDNSVNLGFVELIFSTVLWSVYAVMIKRVVARIDPVAITAMVPLMSCILFLPIVALCGNFHRIVEVSMTSRLLLIVSGLLSIGVGNVFYYSALKYIGLSIASSFLLITPLLTGVLSFFILNEKLTGTQLAFSAVLLCGCFLITRVKRKV
;
A
#
# COMPACT_ATOMS: atom_id res chain seq x y z
N MET A 1 -49.20 -31.32 -26.57
CA MET A 1 -48.25 -31.27 -25.43
C MET A 1 -46.84 -30.79 -25.80
N ASN A 2 -46.33 -30.99 -27.02
CA ASN A 2 -44.94 -30.63 -27.37
C ASN A 2 -44.64 -29.12 -27.59
N ARG A 3 -45.64 -28.25 -27.80
CA ARG A 3 -45.40 -26.80 -27.99
C ARG A 3 -45.16 -26.00 -26.70
N ILE A 4 -45.57 -26.51 -25.53
CA ILE A 4 -45.43 -25.81 -24.24
C ILE A 4 -44.03 -26.03 -23.61
N ILE A 5 -43.39 -27.16 -23.94
CA ILE A 5 -42.04 -27.50 -23.45
C ILE A 5 -40.95 -26.66 -24.13
N PHE A 6 -41.15 -26.31 -25.42
CA PHE A 6 -40.20 -25.50 -26.19
C PHE A 6 -40.16 -24.02 -25.77
N THR A 7 -41.32 -23.43 -25.45
CA THR A 7 -41.42 -22.06 -24.94
C THR A 7 -40.84 -21.91 -23.53
N PHE A 8 -40.92 -22.95 -22.70
CA PHE A 8 -40.31 -22.97 -21.36
C PHE A 8 -38.76 -23.06 -21.38
N HIS A 9 -38.19 -23.73 -22.39
CA HIS A 9 -36.73 -23.78 -22.57
C HIS A 9 -36.17 -22.46 -23.11
N ALA A 10 -36.87 -21.82 -24.06
CA ALA A 10 -36.46 -20.53 -24.61
C ALA A 10 -36.49 -19.39 -23.56
N SER A 11 -37.49 -19.38 -22.66
CA SER A 11 -37.60 -18.38 -21.59
C SER A 11 -36.52 -18.57 -20.52
N ARG A 12 -36.21 -19.81 -20.10
CA ARG A 12 -35.10 -20.09 -19.18
C ARG A 12 -33.74 -19.71 -19.77
N PHE A 13 -33.50 -19.99 -21.05
CA PHE A 13 -32.24 -19.64 -21.70
C PHE A 13 -32.05 -18.11 -21.80
N THR A 14 -33.12 -17.38 -22.13
CA THR A 14 -33.11 -15.92 -22.20
C THR A 14 -32.89 -15.28 -20.83
N ILE A 15 -33.50 -15.82 -19.77
CA ILE A 15 -33.31 -15.36 -18.39
C ILE A 15 -31.86 -15.64 -17.94
N ILE A 16 -31.35 -16.85 -18.17
CA ILE A 16 -29.96 -17.20 -17.82
C ILE A 16 -28.97 -16.30 -18.57
N PHE A 17 -29.19 -16.05 -19.87
CA PHE A 17 -28.35 -15.17 -20.67
C PHE A 17 -28.40 -13.72 -20.17
N THR A 18 -29.59 -13.18 -19.89
CA THR A 18 -29.77 -11.81 -19.38
C THR A 18 -29.15 -11.63 -18.00
N VAL A 19 -29.33 -12.59 -17.10
CA VAL A 19 -28.71 -12.59 -15.77
C VAL A 19 -27.19 -12.67 -15.91
N LYS A 20 -26.66 -13.53 -16.80
CA LYS A 20 -25.22 -13.64 -17.04
C LYS A 20 -24.65 -12.35 -17.65
N LEU A 21 -25.38 -11.69 -18.53
CA LEU A 21 -24.98 -10.41 -19.13
C LEU A 21 -24.98 -9.29 -18.08
N ALA A 22 -26.03 -9.17 -17.26
CA ALA A 22 -26.11 -8.19 -16.18
C ALA A 22 -25.04 -8.41 -15.09
N ILE A 23 -24.73 -9.67 -14.75
CA ILE A 23 -23.61 -10.01 -13.87
C ILE A 23 -22.28 -9.58 -14.50
N THR A 24 -22.10 -9.82 -15.80
CA THR A 24 -20.89 -9.46 -16.54
C THR A 24 -20.73 -7.94 -16.62
N GLU A 25 -21.79 -7.19 -16.92
CA GLU A 25 -21.78 -5.72 -16.98
C GLU A 25 -21.48 -5.10 -15.62
N LYS A 26 -22.14 -5.60 -14.56
CA LYS A 26 -21.85 -5.17 -13.17
C LYS A 26 -20.40 -5.45 -12.80
N PHE A 27 -19.90 -6.64 -13.14
CA PHE A 27 -18.50 -7.02 -12.91
C PHE A 27 -17.51 -6.11 -13.65
N VAL A 28 -17.74 -5.82 -14.92
CA VAL A 28 -16.89 -4.92 -15.73
C VAL A 28 -16.91 -3.50 -15.15
N HIS A 29 -18.08 -3.01 -14.75
CA HIS A 29 -18.22 -1.68 -14.16
C HIS A 29 -17.53 -1.57 -12.78
N ASP A 30 -17.68 -2.59 -11.92
CA ASP A 30 -16.99 -2.66 -10.64
C ASP A 30 -15.45 -2.72 -10.84
N MET A 31 -14.97 -3.49 -11.82
CA MET A 31 -13.55 -3.51 -12.18
C MET A 31 -13.04 -2.13 -12.65
N LYS A 32 -13.78 -1.42 -13.51
CA LYS A 32 -13.42 -0.06 -13.96
C LYS A 32 -13.28 0.90 -12.76
N ARG A 33 -14.24 0.86 -11.83
CA ARG A 33 -14.18 1.65 -10.59
C ARG A 33 -12.95 1.31 -9.76
N GLY A 34 -12.63 0.02 -9.62
CA GLY A 34 -11.42 -0.44 -8.96
C GLY A 34 -10.14 0.16 -9.55
N PHE A 35 -9.97 0.14 -10.87
CA PHE A 35 -8.79 0.71 -11.53
C PHE A 35 -8.70 2.23 -11.43
N ILE A 36 -9.82 2.95 -11.46
CA ILE A 36 -9.85 4.40 -11.20
C ILE A 36 -9.32 4.68 -9.80
N PHE A 37 -9.84 3.98 -8.79
CA PHE A 37 -9.35 4.14 -7.42
C PHE A 37 -7.87 3.78 -7.28
N LEU A 38 -7.38 2.72 -7.92
CA LEU A 38 -5.95 2.42 -7.91
C LEU A 38 -5.10 3.49 -8.58
N SER A 39 -5.57 4.11 -9.66
CA SER A 39 -4.85 5.16 -10.34
C SER A 39 -4.67 6.37 -9.43
N LEU A 40 -5.73 6.74 -8.72
CA LEU A 40 -5.71 7.82 -7.73
C LEU A 40 -4.81 7.46 -6.53
N ALA A 41 -4.87 6.21 -6.06
CA ALA A 41 -3.99 5.71 -4.99
C ALA A 41 -2.52 5.71 -5.42
N ALA A 42 -2.22 5.27 -6.64
CA ALA A 42 -0.86 5.23 -7.20
C ALA A 42 -0.26 6.62 -7.30
N PHE A 43 -1.06 7.59 -7.77
CA PHE A 43 -0.66 8.99 -7.81
C PHE A 43 -0.36 9.52 -6.41
N ALA A 44 -1.27 9.32 -5.45
CA ALA A 44 -1.08 9.75 -4.07
C ALA A 44 0.14 9.10 -3.39
N TRP A 45 0.41 7.82 -3.67
CA TRP A 45 1.54 7.06 -3.13
C TRP A 45 2.86 7.23 -3.90
N GLY A 46 2.92 8.06 -4.95
CA GLY A 46 4.19 8.46 -5.56
C GLY A 46 4.99 9.45 -4.71
N TRP A 47 4.28 10.30 -3.96
CA TRP A 47 4.82 11.40 -3.14
C TRP A 47 5.44 11.03 -1.78
N PRO A 48 4.97 10.00 -1.03
CA PRO A 48 5.32 9.85 0.38
C PRO A 48 6.82 9.72 0.62
N ASN A 49 7.55 8.97 -0.21
CA ASN A 49 9.00 8.81 -0.06
C ASN A 49 9.74 10.15 -0.18
N VAL A 50 9.34 10.99 -1.15
CA VAL A 50 9.94 12.30 -1.40
C VAL A 50 9.64 13.24 -0.23
N LEU A 51 8.38 13.30 0.20
CA LEU A 51 7.97 14.15 1.32
C LEU A 51 8.58 13.68 2.64
N ILE A 52 8.70 12.36 2.86
CA ILE A 52 9.37 11.80 4.03
C ILE A 52 10.82 12.27 4.10
N LYS A 53 11.52 12.22 2.96
CA LYS A 53 12.92 12.61 2.85
C LYS A 53 13.12 14.12 2.96
N LEU A 54 12.22 14.94 2.43
CA LEU A 54 12.27 16.40 2.63
C LEU A 54 12.15 16.78 4.11
N LEU A 55 11.29 16.08 4.84
CA LEU A 55 11.03 16.37 6.26
C LEU A 55 12.11 15.77 7.18
N SER A 56 13.02 14.94 6.66
CA SER A 56 14.00 14.23 7.49
C SER A 56 15.07 15.13 8.12
N THR A 57 15.24 16.34 7.62
CA THR A 57 16.13 17.34 8.23
C THR A 57 15.51 18.00 9.45
N ASP A 58 14.19 17.97 9.55
CA ASP A 58 13.43 18.77 10.50
C ASP A 58 12.88 17.94 11.66
N PHE A 59 12.55 16.68 11.40
CA PHE A 59 11.89 15.78 12.35
C PHE A 59 12.61 14.45 12.48
N ASP A 60 12.61 13.85 13.67
CA ASP A 60 12.99 12.45 13.85
C ASP A 60 11.91 11.50 13.28
N PRO A 61 12.26 10.24 12.97
CA PRO A 61 11.33 9.31 12.32
C PRO A 61 10.03 9.06 13.08
N VAL A 62 10.08 9.01 14.41
CA VAL A 62 8.94 8.65 15.27
C VAL A 62 7.98 9.83 15.35
N THR A 63 8.48 11.03 15.60
CA THR A 63 7.70 12.28 15.61
C THR A 63 7.05 12.52 14.26
N GLN A 64 7.80 12.34 13.17
CA GLN A 64 7.27 12.47 11.83
C GLN A 64 6.15 11.47 11.55
N ALA A 65 6.35 10.19 11.90
CA ALA A 65 5.33 9.16 11.74
C ALA A 65 4.04 9.51 12.51
N PHE A 66 4.17 9.95 13.76
CA PHE A 66 3.04 10.35 14.60
C PHE A 66 2.22 11.48 13.98
N PHE A 67 2.85 12.61 13.64
CA PHE A 67 2.10 13.77 13.11
C PHE A 67 1.48 13.52 11.74
N ARG A 68 2.08 12.67 10.91
CA ARG A 68 1.47 12.21 9.65
C ARG A 68 0.21 11.39 9.90
N TYR A 69 0.24 10.51 10.90
CA TYR A 69 -0.92 9.70 11.28
C TYR A 69 -2.01 10.54 11.94
N LEU A 70 -1.62 11.49 12.79
CA LEU A 70 -2.54 12.40 13.47
C LEU A 70 -3.27 13.29 12.46
N SER A 71 -2.55 13.92 11.54
CA SER A 71 -3.12 14.78 10.50
C SER A 71 -4.07 14.02 9.57
N ALA A 72 -3.68 12.83 9.12
CA ALA A 72 -4.53 11.95 8.31
C ALA A 72 -5.78 11.50 9.07
N GLY A 73 -5.60 10.99 10.29
CA GLY A 73 -6.66 10.45 11.12
C GLY A 73 -7.73 11.49 11.45
N ILE A 74 -7.32 12.66 11.96
CA ILE A 74 -8.25 13.74 12.32
C ILE A 74 -9.03 14.19 11.09
N THR A 75 -8.33 14.45 9.98
CA THR A 75 -8.97 15.01 8.79
C THR A 75 -9.98 14.04 8.18
N VAL A 76 -9.59 12.76 7.99
CA VAL A 76 -10.50 11.76 7.44
C VAL A 76 -11.63 11.43 8.42
N PHE A 77 -11.37 11.46 9.73
CA PHE A 77 -12.41 11.30 10.74
C PHE A 77 -13.46 12.41 10.69
N ILE A 78 -13.03 13.68 10.64
CA ILE A 78 -13.95 14.83 10.51
C ILE A 78 -14.77 14.72 9.23
N LEU A 79 -14.12 14.44 8.08
CA LEU A 79 -14.81 14.26 6.81
C LEU A 79 -15.82 13.12 6.87
N CYS A 80 -15.45 11.97 7.43
CA CYS A 80 -16.34 10.82 7.58
C CYS A 80 -17.52 11.13 8.53
N PHE A 81 -17.26 11.88 9.61
CA PHE A 81 -18.28 12.28 10.58
C PHE A 81 -19.33 13.20 9.95
N ILE A 82 -18.89 14.17 9.15
CA ILE A 82 -19.78 15.12 8.46
C ILE A 82 -20.56 14.42 7.34
N LEU A 83 -19.89 13.60 6.52
CA LEU A 83 -20.49 13.01 5.32
C LEU A 83 -21.36 11.79 5.61
N ASP A 84 -20.90 10.88 6.47
CA ASP A 84 -21.64 9.65 6.80
C ASP A 84 -21.19 9.03 8.13
N ARG A 85 -21.71 9.60 9.22
CA ARG A 85 -21.43 9.13 10.58
C ARG A 85 -21.75 7.65 10.82
N LYS A 86 -22.67 7.04 10.04
CA LYS A 86 -23.06 5.64 10.23
C LYS A 86 -21.88 4.70 9.99
N LYS A 87 -20.99 5.06 9.06
CA LYS A 87 -19.77 4.30 8.77
C LYS A 87 -18.83 4.23 9.98
N LEU A 88 -18.69 5.34 10.72
CA LEU A 88 -17.89 5.37 11.95
C LEU A 88 -18.52 4.54 13.07
N VAL A 89 -19.86 4.53 13.18
CA VAL A 89 -20.58 3.68 14.15
C VAL A 89 -20.32 2.20 13.86
N VAL A 90 -20.45 1.76 12.60
CA VAL A 90 -20.16 0.39 12.19
C VAL A 90 -18.70 0.03 12.46
N ALA A 91 -17.77 0.93 12.14
CA ALA A 91 -16.35 0.72 12.43
C ALA A 91 -16.08 0.56 13.93
N ARG A 92 -16.71 1.37 14.77
CA ARG A 92 -16.62 1.29 16.24
C ARG A 92 -17.17 -0.04 16.76
N GLN A 93 -18.32 -0.49 16.25
CA GLN A 93 -18.91 -1.79 16.64
C GLN A 93 -17.99 -2.96 16.29
N ASN A 94 -17.20 -2.84 15.21
CA ASN A 94 -16.27 -3.85 14.73
C ASN A 94 -14.81 -3.54 15.08
N MET A 95 -14.55 -2.66 16.06
CA MET A 95 -13.20 -2.14 16.33
C MET A 95 -12.17 -3.21 16.70
N LYS A 96 -12.60 -4.36 17.24
CA LYS A 96 -11.72 -5.50 17.54
C LYS A 96 -10.97 -5.99 16.30
N MET A 97 -11.58 -5.88 15.12
CA MET A 97 -10.94 -6.22 13.84
C MET A 97 -9.81 -5.26 13.44
N LEU A 98 -9.76 -4.07 14.06
CA LEU A 98 -8.78 -3.03 13.76
C LEU A 98 -7.56 -3.07 14.69
N VAL A 99 -7.66 -3.71 15.86
CA VAL A 99 -6.59 -3.73 16.87
C VAL A 99 -5.29 -4.32 16.31
N ALA A 100 -5.35 -5.52 15.74
CA ALA A 100 -4.14 -6.16 15.20
C ALA A 100 -3.56 -5.41 13.99
N PRO A 101 -4.36 -4.93 13.00
CA PRO A 101 -3.85 -4.06 11.93
C PRO A 101 -3.17 -2.79 12.45
N VAL A 102 -3.71 -2.16 13.51
CA VAL A 102 -3.16 -0.94 14.13
C VAL A 102 -1.76 -1.19 14.69
N ILE A 103 -1.54 -2.31 15.39
CA ILE A 103 -0.22 -2.66 15.94
C ILE A 103 0.80 -2.84 14.81
N ILE A 104 0.44 -3.63 13.79
CA ILE A 104 1.32 -3.92 12.66
C ILE A 104 1.64 -2.66 11.86
N VAL A 105 0.65 -1.80 11.58
CA VAL A 105 0.87 -0.59 10.77
C VAL A 105 1.68 0.47 11.52
N THR A 106 1.55 0.53 12.84
CA THR A 106 2.37 1.41 13.69
C THR A 106 3.85 1.02 13.58
N ALA A 107 4.17 -0.26 13.78
CA ALA A 107 5.53 -0.77 13.64
C ALA A 107 6.07 -0.61 12.19
N HIS A 108 5.22 -0.85 11.19
CA HIS A 108 5.53 -0.62 9.78
C HIS A 108 5.97 0.83 9.55
N GLN A 109 5.20 1.80 10.05
CA GLN A 109 5.47 3.20 9.76
C GLN A 109 6.76 3.71 10.40
N ILE A 110 7.07 3.30 11.64
CA ILE A 110 8.31 3.69 12.32
C ILE A 110 9.52 3.23 11.50
N THR A 111 9.53 1.94 11.16
CA THR A 111 10.62 1.31 10.39
C THR A 111 10.65 1.82 8.95
N TYR A 112 9.50 2.16 8.34
CA TYR A 112 9.47 2.74 7.00
C TYR A 112 10.11 4.12 6.96
N VAL A 113 9.69 5.02 7.86
CA VAL A 113 10.20 6.41 7.89
C VAL A 113 11.69 6.41 8.18
N SER A 114 12.13 5.63 9.19
CA SER A 114 13.55 5.46 9.50
C SER A 114 14.35 4.88 8.33
N GLY A 115 13.81 3.87 7.66
CA GLY A 115 14.44 3.27 6.48
C GLY A 115 14.58 4.26 5.30
N VAL A 116 13.59 5.12 5.07
CA VAL A 116 13.68 6.19 4.05
C VAL A 116 14.71 7.25 4.44
N TYR A 117 14.85 7.58 5.73
CA TYR A 117 15.86 8.54 6.20
C TYR A 117 17.28 8.05 5.91
N LEU A 118 17.52 6.76 6.13
CA LEU A 118 18.82 6.11 5.96
C LEU A 118 19.15 5.72 4.50
N THR A 119 18.20 5.93 3.58
CA THR A 119 18.35 5.56 2.16
C THR A 119 17.88 6.70 1.24
N SER A 120 17.82 6.47 -0.07
CA SER A 120 17.22 7.39 -1.03
C SER A 120 15.71 7.12 -1.18
N ALA A 121 14.93 8.17 -1.48
CA ALA A 121 13.48 8.06 -1.69
C ALA A 121 13.14 7.04 -2.80
N VAL A 122 13.93 7.02 -3.88
CA VAL A 122 13.71 6.07 -4.99
C VAL A 122 13.99 4.63 -4.56
N ALA A 123 15.12 4.35 -3.90
CA ALA A 123 15.44 3.01 -3.41
C ALA A 123 14.38 2.49 -2.42
N ALA A 124 13.90 3.33 -1.50
CA ALA A 124 12.82 2.96 -0.58
C ALA A 124 11.54 2.56 -1.32
N SER A 125 11.17 3.31 -2.37
CA SER A 125 10.00 3.01 -3.19
C SER A 125 10.11 1.68 -3.94
N LEU A 126 11.33 1.32 -4.38
CA LEU A 126 11.62 0.08 -5.10
C LEU A 126 11.63 -1.14 -4.15
N ILE A 127 12.30 -1.03 -3.01
CA ILE A 127 12.33 -2.09 -1.99
C ILE A 127 10.91 -2.39 -1.50
N ALA A 128 10.07 -1.37 -1.33
CA ALA A 128 8.66 -1.55 -0.97
C ALA A 128 7.85 -2.40 -1.98
N LYS A 129 8.32 -2.56 -3.23
CA LYS A 129 7.69 -3.45 -4.22
C LYS A 129 7.90 -4.94 -3.93
N LEU A 130 8.78 -5.29 -2.99
CA LEU A 130 8.88 -6.68 -2.49
C LEU A 130 7.56 -7.15 -1.84
N ASN A 131 6.62 -6.25 -1.53
CA ASN A 131 5.27 -6.64 -1.16
C ASN A 131 4.58 -7.51 -2.23
N ALA A 132 4.95 -7.40 -3.52
CA ALA A 132 4.48 -8.26 -4.58
C ALA A 132 4.90 -9.73 -4.40
N ILE A 133 5.97 -9.98 -3.63
CA ILE A 133 6.43 -11.31 -3.21
C ILE A 133 5.74 -11.71 -1.89
N PHE A 134 5.84 -10.84 -0.88
CA PHE A 134 5.40 -11.17 0.49
C PHE A 134 3.89 -11.31 0.62
N ILE A 135 3.09 -10.51 -0.08
CA ILE A 135 1.62 -10.63 -0.04
C ILE A 135 1.17 -12.02 -0.50
N PRO A 136 1.52 -12.51 -1.71
CA PRO A 136 1.22 -13.89 -2.11
C PRO A 136 1.77 -14.94 -1.15
N ALA A 137 3.01 -14.79 -0.69
CA ALA A 137 3.64 -15.73 0.24
C ALA A 137 2.86 -15.84 1.56
N LEU A 138 2.42 -14.71 2.12
CA LEU A 138 1.59 -14.67 3.33
C LEU A 138 0.14 -15.12 3.06
N SER A 139 -0.37 -14.83 1.87
CA SER A 139 -1.69 -15.28 1.42
C SER A 139 -1.76 -16.80 1.30
N PHE A 140 -0.65 -17.50 1.06
CA PHE A 140 -0.63 -18.97 1.14
C PHE A 140 -1.10 -19.50 2.49
N VAL A 141 -0.67 -18.87 3.60
CA VAL A 141 -1.05 -19.28 4.96
C VAL A 141 -2.52 -18.91 5.24
N VAL A 142 -2.92 -17.72 4.81
CA VAL A 142 -4.13 -17.04 5.29
C VAL A 142 -5.33 -17.16 4.33
N LEU A 143 -5.10 -17.31 3.03
CA LEU A 143 -6.10 -17.35 1.96
C LEU A 143 -5.92 -18.63 1.13
N VAL A 144 -6.70 -19.66 1.47
CA VAL A 144 -6.62 -21.00 0.85
C VAL A 144 -6.73 -20.94 -0.68
N GLU A 145 -7.56 -20.03 -1.18
CA GLU A 145 -7.81 -19.79 -2.61
C GLU A 145 -6.54 -19.37 -3.38
N GLU A 146 -5.59 -18.67 -2.73
CA GLU A 146 -4.37 -18.18 -3.39
C GLU A 146 -3.18 -19.16 -3.31
N ARG A 147 -3.34 -20.35 -2.72
CA ARG A 147 -2.23 -21.29 -2.47
C ARG A 147 -1.57 -21.87 -3.72
N HIS A 148 -2.32 -22.01 -4.81
CA HIS A 148 -1.81 -22.54 -6.09
C HIS A 148 -0.79 -21.60 -6.76
N ILE A 149 -0.77 -20.32 -6.37
CA ILE A 149 0.06 -19.28 -6.99
C ILE A 149 1.54 -19.45 -6.61
N VAL A 150 1.82 -19.74 -5.33
CA VAL A 150 3.19 -19.74 -4.78
C VAL A 150 4.05 -20.89 -5.35
N LYS A 151 3.40 -21.96 -5.82
CA LYS A 151 4.07 -23.13 -6.43
C LYS A 151 4.31 -22.97 -7.94
N ASN A 152 3.86 -21.88 -8.56
CA ASN A 152 3.98 -21.70 -10.00
C ASN A 152 5.42 -21.33 -10.40
N ALA A 153 5.95 -21.92 -11.46
CA ALA A 153 7.30 -21.61 -11.97
C ALA A 153 7.48 -20.13 -12.35
N ALA A 154 6.44 -19.47 -12.86
CA ALA A 154 6.48 -18.03 -13.13
C ALA A 154 6.50 -17.17 -11.85
N PHE A 155 5.92 -17.68 -10.75
CA PHE A 155 6.02 -17.03 -9.44
C PHE A 155 7.44 -17.15 -8.87
N LEU A 156 8.02 -18.35 -8.94
CA LEU A 156 9.38 -18.62 -8.45
C LEU A 156 10.43 -17.83 -9.24
N SER A 157 10.35 -17.86 -10.57
CA SER A 157 11.25 -17.07 -11.44
C SER A 157 11.08 -15.56 -11.24
N GLY A 158 9.84 -15.06 -11.15
CA GLY A 158 9.59 -13.66 -10.86
C GLY A 158 10.12 -13.23 -9.48
N THR A 159 10.01 -14.10 -8.48
CA THR A 159 10.58 -13.90 -7.14
C THR A 159 12.10 -13.84 -7.21
N PHE A 160 12.73 -14.78 -7.90
CA PHE A 160 14.18 -14.79 -8.11
C PHE A 160 14.67 -13.48 -8.75
N TRP A 161 14.05 -13.06 -9.87
CA TRP A 161 14.43 -11.81 -10.53
C TRP A 161 14.17 -10.58 -9.68
N ALA A 162 13.07 -10.54 -8.93
CA ALA A 162 12.79 -9.42 -8.02
C ALA A 162 13.83 -9.31 -6.90
N LEU A 163 14.30 -10.43 -6.34
CA LEU A 163 15.36 -10.46 -5.34
C LEU A 163 16.72 -10.02 -5.90
N ILE A 164 17.08 -10.48 -7.11
CA ILE A 164 18.28 -10.00 -7.82
C ILE A 164 18.21 -8.50 -8.09
N GLY A 165 17.05 -8.01 -8.53
CA GLY A 165 16.80 -6.59 -8.76
C GLY A 165 16.98 -5.76 -7.49
N VAL A 166 16.44 -6.19 -6.35
CA VAL A 166 16.65 -5.50 -5.06
C VAL A 166 18.11 -5.51 -4.65
N ALA A 167 18.79 -6.65 -4.73
CA ALA A 167 20.21 -6.74 -4.41
C ALA A 167 21.02 -5.75 -5.25
N GLY A 168 20.78 -5.70 -6.57
CA GLY A 168 21.49 -4.76 -7.45
C GLY A 168 21.13 -3.29 -7.22
N VAL A 169 19.90 -2.96 -6.79
CA VAL A 169 19.55 -1.58 -6.36
C VAL A 169 20.30 -1.19 -5.08
N ILE A 170 20.46 -2.13 -4.15
CA ILE A 170 21.21 -1.95 -2.90
C ILE A 170 22.70 -1.73 -3.19
N PHE A 171 23.33 -2.60 -3.98
CA PHE A 171 24.78 -2.54 -4.26
C PHE A 171 25.16 -1.53 -5.36
N GLY A 172 24.20 -1.08 -6.17
CA GLY A 172 24.45 -0.24 -7.35
C GLY A 172 24.98 1.19 -7.10
N LYS A 173 25.09 1.62 -5.84
CA LYS A 173 25.79 2.86 -5.44
C LYS A 173 27.27 2.64 -5.08
N GLY A 174 27.80 1.42 -5.25
CA GLY A 174 29.18 1.10 -4.91
C GLY A 174 29.38 0.77 -3.43
N TYR A 175 28.33 0.27 -2.75
CA TYR A 175 28.52 -0.33 -1.43
C TYR A 175 29.38 -1.60 -1.61
N SER A 176 30.64 -1.54 -1.17
CA SER A 176 31.50 -2.72 -1.06
C SER A 176 30.94 -3.67 0.00
N LEU A 177 31.24 -4.97 -0.12
CA LEU A 177 30.88 -5.97 0.91
C LEU A 177 31.51 -5.68 2.28
N ASP A 178 32.55 -4.84 2.32
CA ASP A 178 33.19 -4.32 3.54
C ASP A 178 32.40 -3.20 4.24
N ASN A 179 31.52 -2.50 3.51
CA ASN A 179 30.63 -1.52 4.13
C ASN A 179 29.47 -2.27 4.81
N SER A 180 29.46 -2.22 6.15
CA SER A 180 28.39 -2.71 7.03
C SER A 180 27.00 -2.58 6.38
N VAL A 181 26.21 -3.66 6.41
CA VAL A 181 24.83 -3.70 5.93
C VAL A 181 24.10 -2.41 6.32
N ASN A 182 23.67 -1.62 5.33
CA ASN A 182 22.96 -0.36 5.62
C ASN A 182 21.64 -0.70 6.33
N LEU A 183 21.55 -0.28 7.59
CA LEU A 183 20.40 -0.49 8.47
C LEU A 183 19.08 -0.05 7.79
N GLY A 184 19.12 1.00 6.98
CA GLY A 184 17.94 1.48 6.26
C GLY A 184 17.35 0.47 5.30
N PHE A 185 18.17 -0.35 4.61
CA PHE A 185 17.65 -1.40 3.74
C PHE A 185 16.98 -2.53 4.53
N VAL A 186 17.55 -2.89 5.69
CA VAL A 186 16.97 -3.88 6.60
C VAL A 186 15.63 -3.39 7.13
N GLU A 187 15.56 -2.14 7.57
CA GLU A 187 14.33 -1.51 8.05
C GLU A 187 13.25 -1.45 6.96
N LEU A 188 13.61 -1.11 5.71
CA LEU A 188 12.67 -1.09 4.59
C LEU A 188 12.15 -2.47 4.22
N ILE A 189 13.00 -3.51 4.21
CA ILE A 189 12.56 -4.89 3.95
C ILE A 189 11.62 -5.35 5.06
N PHE A 190 12.00 -5.14 6.31
CA PHE A 190 11.16 -5.48 7.47
C PHE A 190 9.82 -4.74 7.43
N SER A 191 9.86 -3.44 7.18
CA SER A 191 8.68 -2.60 6.98
C SER A 191 7.79 -3.12 5.84
N THR A 192 8.37 -3.60 4.74
CA THR A 192 7.62 -4.18 3.61
C THR A 192 6.90 -5.48 4.01
N VAL A 193 7.53 -6.32 4.84
CA VAL A 193 6.87 -7.51 5.40
C VAL A 193 5.69 -7.09 6.27
N LEU A 194 5.87 -6.14 7.18
CA LEU A 194 4.80 -5.63 8.04
C LEU A 194 3.63 -5.04 7.23
N TRP A 195 3.93 -4.25 6.19
CA TRP A 195 2.90 -3.75 5.27
C TRP A 195 2.14 -4.87 4.58
N SER A 196 2.84 -5.94 4.18
CA SER A 196 2.22 -7.07 3.49
C SER A 196 1.26 -7.83 4.42
N VAL A 197 1.65 -8.04 5.68
CA VAL A 197 0.77 -8.58 6.72
C VAL A 197 -0.44 -7.67 6.92
N TYR A 198 -0.22 -6.37 7.10
CA TYR A 198 -1.26 -5.38 7.26
C TYR A 198 -2.25 -5.38 6.08
N ALA A 199 -1.76 -5.39 4.85
CA ALA A 199 -2.59 -5.37 3.65
C ALA A 199 -3.51 -6.60 3.54
N VAL A 200 -3.00 -7.79 3.89
CA VAL A 200 -3.80 -9.03 3.94
C VAL A 200 -4.90 -8.92 5.02
N MET A 201 -4.58 -8.35 6.17
CA MET A 201 -5.58 -8.14 7.23
C MET A 201 -6.64 -7.13 6.80
N ILE A 202 -6.24 -6.00 6.22
CA ILE A 202 -7.16 -4.97 5.74
C ILE A 202 -8.08 -5.49 4.64
N LYS A 203 -7.60 -6.36 3.75
CA LYS A 203 -8.46 -7.01 2.74
C LYS A 203 -9.65 -7.75 3.36
N ARG A 204 -9.52 -8.30 4.58
CA ARG A 204 -10.63 -8.90 5.33
C ARG A 204 -11.50 -7.85 6.04
N VAL A 205 -10.88 -6.79 6.55
CA VAL A 205 -11.59 -5.69 7.23
C VAL A 205 -12.51 -4.92 6.27
N VAL A 206 -12.07 -4.63 5.04
CA VAL A 206 -12.86 -3.87 4.05
C VAL A 206 -14.15 -4.57 3.62
N ALA A 207 -14.28 -5.88 3.90
CA ALA A 207 -15.50 -6.63 3.67
C ALA A 207 -16.60 -6.32 4.70
N ARG A 208 -16.24 -5.77 5.88
CA ARG A 208 -17.18 -5.45 6.97
C ARG A 208 -17.22 -3.97 7.35
N ILE A 209 -16.14 -3.24 7.12
CA ILE A 209 -16.00 -1.83 7.50
C ILE A 209 -15.73 -1.00 6.25
N ASP A 210 -16.35 0.18 6.16
CA ASP A 210 -16.15 1.08 5.02
C ASP A 210 -14.70 1.63 4.96
N PRO A 211 -14.06 1.68 3.77
CA PRO A 211 -12.73 2.21 3.54
C PRO A 211 -12.47 3.55 4.20
N VAL A 212 -13.41 4.50 4.08
CA VAL A 212 -13.25 5.84 4.66
C VAL A 212 -13.20 5.76 6.19
N ALA A 213 -14.03 4.90 6.80
CA ALA A 213 -14.03 4.71 8.25
C ALA A 213 -12.80 3.94 8.75
N ILE A 214 -12.28 2.97 7.98
CA ILE A 214 -11.00 2.31 8.29
C ILE A 214 -9.87 3.35 8.29
N THR A 215 -9.82 4.20 7.25
CA THR A 215 -8.80 5.24 7.12
C THR A 215 -8.95 6.38 8.14
N ALA A 216 -10.14 6.57 8.72
CA ALA A 216 -10.32 7.45 9.88
C ALA A 216 -9.83 6.81 11.18
N MET A 217 -10.27 5.58 11.45
CA MET A 217 -10.08 4.93 12.75
C MET A 217 -8.67 4.38 12.95
N VAL A 218 -8.10 3.71 11.93
CA VAL A 218 -6.78 3.06 12.07
C VAL A 218 -5.68 4.08 12.38
N PRO A 219 -5.57 5.24 11.70
CA PRO A 219 -4.53 6.20 12.02
C PRO A 219 -4.69 6.82 13.40
N LEU A 220 -5.92 7.15 13.82
CA LEU A 220 -6.21 7.67 15.15
C LEU A 220 -5.90 6.66 16.26
N MET A 221 -6.27 5.39 16.07
CA MET A 221 -5.92 4.32 17.00
C MET A 221 -4.40 4.09 17.05
N SER A 222 -3.70 4.22 15.92
CA SER A 222 -2.24 4.12 15.88
C SER A 222 -1.57 5.28 16.62
N CYS A 223 -2.17 6.49 16.64
CA CYS A 223 -1.68 7.61 17.43
C CYS A 223 -1.62 7.29 18.93
N ILE A 224 -2.53 6.46 19.44
CA ILE A 224 -2.51 5.99 20.83
C ILE A 224 -1.24 5.16 21.11
N LEU A 225 -0.84 4.31 20.16
CA LEU A 225 0.39 3.51 20.27
C LEU A 225 1.66 4.35 20.03
N PHE A 226 1.60 5.33 19.14
CA PHE A 226 2.71 6.24 18.90
C PHE A 226 2.97 7.16 20.09
N LEU A 227 1.94 7.60 20.82
CA LEU A 227 2.07 8.59 21.89
C LEU A 227 3.18 8.26 22.92
N PRO A 228 3.22 7.05 23.52
CA PRO A 228 4.31 6.70 24.43
C PRO A 228 5.68 6.60 23.71
N ILE A 229 5.71 6.16 22.45
CA ILE A 229 6.96 6.01 21.69
C ILE A 229 7.55 7.38 21.36
N VAL A 230 6.73 8.35 20.92
CA VAL A 230 7.16 9.72 20.67
C VAL A 230 7.58 10.40 21.98
N ALA A 231 6.88 10.14 23.09
CA ALA A 231 7.23 10.70 24.39
C ALA A 231 8.60 10.20 24.90
N LEU A 232 8.98 8.96 24.58
CA LEU A 232 10.24 8.34 25.02
C LEU A 232 11.41 8.56 24.05
N CYS A 233 11.14 8.57 22.75
CA CYS A 233 12.18 8.53 21.71
C CYS A 233 12.09 9.66 20.67
N GLY A 234 11.01 10.44 20.69
CA GLY A 234 10.77 11.53 19.75
C GLY A 234 10.90 12.92 20.38
N ASN A 235 10.53 13.93 19.61
CA ASN A 235 10.53 15.33 20.02
C ASN A 235 9.21 16.00 19.59
N PHE A 236 8.20 15.92 20.47
CA PHE A 236 6.90 16.57 20.26
C PHE A 236 7.00 18.07 20.01
N HIS A 237 7.91 18.76 20.70
CA HIS A 237 8.04 20.21 20.62
C HIS A 237 8.58 20.66 19.26
N ARG A 238 9.25 19.77 18.52
CA ARG A 238 9.85 20.10 17.23
C ARG A 238 8.87 20.70 16.23
N ILE A 239 7.59 20.30 16.28
CA ILE A 239 6.58 20.82 15.34
C ILE A 239 6.35 22.34 15.46
N VAL A 240 6.53 22.93 16.65
CA VAL A 240 6.35 24.38 16.84
C VAL A 240 7.59 25.18 16.44
N GLU A 241 8.77 24.55 16.49
CA GLU A 241 10.07 25.18 16.18
C GLU A 241 10.36 25.27 14.69
N VAL A 242 9.90 24.29 13.91
CA VAL A 242 10.21 24.23 12.48
C VAL A 242 9.41 25.26 11.69
N SER A 243 9.86 25.51 10.46
CA SER A 243 9.22 26.47 9.55
C SER A 243 7.75 26.13 9.29
N MET A 244 6.95 27.15 8.94
CA MET A 244 5.56 26.95 8.53
C MET A 244 5.45 26.01 7.32
N THR A 245 6.41 26.09 6.39
CA THR A 245 6.50 25.22 5.23
C THR A 245 6.64 23.75 5.64
N SER A 246 7.54 23.45 6.58
CA SER A 246 7.77 22.09 7.08
C SER A 246 6.52 21.53 7.78
N ARG A 247 5.82 22.35 8.57
CA ARG A 247 4.53 21.96 9.17
C ARG A 247 3.48 21.60 8.13
N LEU A 248 3.32 22.43 7.10
CA LEU A 248 2.35 22.20 6.03
C LEU A 248 2.71 20.96 5.21
N LEU A 249 4.00 20.77 4.88
CA LEU A 249 4.48 19.58 4.19
C LEU A 249 4.23 18.31 5.00
N LEU A 250 4.40 18.36 6.33
CA LEU A 250 4.11 17.23 7.22
C LEU A 250 2.63 16.84 7.18
N ILE A 251 1.74 17.83 7.28
CA ILE A 251 0.28 17.62 7.19
C ILE A 251 -0.09 17.07 5.82
N VAL A 252 0.34 17.74 4.74
CA VAL A 252 0.07 17.31 3.36
C VAL A 252 0.59 15.89 3.14
N SER A 253 1.76 15.57 3.67
CA SER A 253 2.33 14.24 3.51
C SER A 253 1.49 13.18 4.21
N GLY A 254 1.00 13.44 5.42
CA GLY A 254 0.07 12.56 6.12
C GLY A 254 -1.24 12.38 5.36
N LEU A 255 -1.86 13.48 4.95
CA LEU A 255 -3.11 13.49 4.21
C LEU A 255 -3.02 12.72 2.89
N LEU A 256 -1.99 12.97 2.11
CA LEU A 256 -1.84 12.36 0.79
C LEU A 256 -1.53 10.87 0.90
N SER A 257 -0.63 10.49 1.82
CA SER A 257 -0.20 9.09 1.95
C SER A 257 -1.19 8.22 2.73
N ILE A 258 -1.54 8.66 3.95
CA ILE A 258 -2.30 7.86 4.92
C ILE A 258 -3.80 8.15 4.82
N GLY A 259 -4.20 9.33 4.37
CA GLY A 259 -5.59 9.67 4.11
C GLY A 259 -6.04 9.24 2.71
N VAL A 260 -5.80 10.10 1.73
CA VAL A 260 -6.26 9.97 0.34
C VAL A 260 -5.82 8.65 -0.29
N GLY A 261 -4.53 8.33 -0.23
CA GLY A 261 -3.98 7.11 -0.81
C GLY A 261 -4.62 5.85 -0.23
N ASN A 262 -4.76 5.77 1.10
CA ASN A 262 -5.40 4.62 1.76
C ASN A 262 -6.90 4.54 1.46
N VAL A 263 -7.65 5.65 1.45
CA VAL A 263 -9.08 5.63 1.11
C VAL A 263 -9.29 5.01 -0.26
N PHE A 264 -8.52 5.46 -1.26
CA PHE A 264 -8.63 4.93 -2.61
C PHE A 264 -8.12 3.50 -2.72
N TYR A 265 -7.00 3.17 -2.08
CA TYR A 265 -6.50 1.80 -2.07
C TYR A 265 -7.50 0.82 -1.43
N TYR A 266 -8.03 1.12 -0.25
CA TYR A 266 -9.03 0.26 0.41
C TYR A 266 -10.35 0.20 -0.36
N SER A 267 -10.75 1.30 -1.01
CA SER A 267 -11.93 1.31 -1.89
C SER A 267 -11.71 0.42 -3.12
N ALA A 268 -10.53 0.50 -3.74
CA ALA A 268 -10.14 -0.41 -4.79
C ALA A 268 -10.21 -1.87 -4.30
N LEU A 269 -9.69 -2.18 -3.10
CA LEU A 269 -9.75 -3.54 -2.55
C LEU A 269 -11.17 -4.12 -2.41
N LYS A 270 -12.24 -3.31 -2.42
CA LYS A 270 -13.61 -3.86 -2.47
C LYS A 270 -13.96 -4.44 -3.83
N TYR A 271 -13.45 -3.85 -4.90
CA TYR A 271 -13.81 -4.19 -6.28
C TYR A 271 -12.79 -5.08 -6.95
N ILE A 272 -11.52 -4.92 -6.58
CA ILE A 272 -10.39 -5.62 -7.18
C ILE A 272 -9.61 -6.36 -6.08
N GLY A 273 -9.13 -7.55 -6.42
CA GLY A 273 -8.32 -8.37 -5.53
C GLY A 273 -7.05 -7.64 -5.09
N LEU A 274 -6.54 -7.99 -3.90
CA LEU A 274 -5.27 -7.48 -3.37
C LEU A 274 -4.11 -7.71 -4.35
N SER A 275 -4.18 -8.84 -5.05
CA SER A 275 -3.29 -9.27 -6.11
C SER A 275 -3.23 -8.31 -7.31
N ILE A 276 -4.38 -7.90 -7.86
CA ILE A 276 -4.42 -6.95 -8.99
C ILE A 276 -3.92 -5.58 -8.52
N ALA A 277 -4.31 -5.16 -7.32
CA ALA A 277 -3.88 -3.91 -6.71
C ALA A 277 -2.36 -3.81 -6.57
N SER A 278 -1.70 -4.83 -6.01
CA SER A 278 -0.24 -4.83 -5.86
C SER A 278 0.49 -4.77 -7.20
N SER A 279 -0.06 -5.42 -8.23
CA SER A 279 0.47 -5.40 -9.59
C SER A 279 0.43 -4.01 -10.21
N PHE A 280 -0.71 -3.35 -10.11
CA PHE A 280 -0.89 -2.02 -10.68
C PHE A 280 0.01 -0.99 -9.99
N LEU A 281 0.18 -1.13 -8.67
CA LEU A 281 1.01 -0.25 -7.86
C LEU A 281 2.52 -0.46 -8.09
N LEU A 282 2.95 -1.35 -8.99
CA LEU A 282 4.33 -1.40 -9.48
C LEU A 282 4.72 -0.14 -10.25
N ILE A 283 3.76 0.70 -10.65
CA ILE A 283 4.02 2.00 -11.28
C ILE A 283 4.55 3.07 -10.31
N THR A 284 4.31 2.94 -9.00
CA THR A 284 4.62 4.04 -8.06
C THR A 284 6.11 4.41 -7.97
N PRO A 285 7.09 3.50 -8.09
CA PRO A 285 8.51 3.88 -8.11
C PRO A 285 8.88 4.77 -9.29
N LEU A 286 8.18 4.66 -10.44
CA LEU A 286 8.40 5.56 -11.56
C LEU A 286 7.98 6.98 -11.20
N LEU A 287 6.81 7.13 -10.56
CA LEU A 287 6.35 8.42 -10.05
C LEU A 287 7.30 8.98 -8.98
N THR A 288 7.71 8.15 -8.01
CA THR A 288 8.69 8.56 -7.00
C THR A 288 10.03 8.94 -7.63
N GLY A 289 10.50 8.21 -8.64
CA GLY A 289 11.73 8.51 -9.38
C GLY A 289 11.71 9.88 -10.04
N VAL A 290 10.63 10.17 -10.77
CA VAL A 290 10.43 11.49 -11.41
C VAL A 290 10.39 12.60 -10.36
N LEU A 291 9.56 12.43 -9.32
CA LEU A 291 9.44 13.43 -8.26
C LEU A 291 10.76 13.64 -7.50
N SER A 292 11.47 12.56 -7.17
CA SER A 292 12.74 12.62 -6.45
C SER A 292 13.85 13.29 -7.26
N PHE A 293 13.87 13.05 -8.58
CA PHE A 293 14.81 13.72 -9.48
C PHE A 293 14.62 15.25 -9.46
N PHE A 294 13.38 15.73 -9.59
CA PHE A 294 13.10 17.18 -9.64
C PHE A 294 13.17 17.88 -8.27
N ILE A 295 12.78 17.19 -7.20
CA ILE A 295 12.61 17.81 -5.87
C ILE A 295 13.83 17.59 -4.97
N LEU A 296 14.42 16.38 -5.01
CA LEU A 296 15.53 15.99 -4.14
C LEU A 296 16.88 15.95 -4.88
N ASN A 297 16.87 16.19 -6.20
CA ASN A 297 18.04 16.00 -7.07
C ASN A 297 18.64 14.59 -6.99
N GLU A 298 17.84 13.57 -6.62
CA GLU A 298 18.31 12.19 -6.59
C GLU A 298 18.48 11.65 -8.01
N LYS A 299 19.70 11.26 -8.36
CA LYS A 299 20.02 10.57 -9.62
C LYS A 299 20.29 9.10 -9.33
N LEU A 300 19.59 8.22 -10.03
CA LEU A 300 19.93 6.80 -10.04
C LEU A 300 21.16 6.57 -10.92
N THR A 301 22.07 5.71 -10.46
CA THR A 301 23.17 5.24 -11.31
C THR A 301 22.61 4.37 -12.44
N GLY A 302 23.36 4.23 -13.55
CA GLY A 302 22.99 3.32 -14.64
C GLY A 302 22.74 1.89 -14.14
N THR A 303 23.56 1.43 -13.19
CA THR A 303 23.41 0.14 -12.50
C THR A 303 22.08 0.07 -11.75
N GLN A 304 21.75 1.08 -10.95
CA GLN A 304 20.49 1.10 -10.21
C GLN A 304 19.28 1.13 -11.16
N LEU A 305 19.33 1.85 -12.27
CA LEU A 305 18.28 1.85 -13.28
C LEU A 305 18.07 0.46 -13.89
N ALA A 306 19.16 -0.21 -14.29
CA ALA A 306 19.10 -1.56 -14.86
C ALA A 306 18.48 -2.56 -13.86
N PHE A 307 18.94 -2.57 -12.61
CA PHE A 307 18.39 -3.47 -11.60
C PHE A 307 16.99 -3.08 -11.12
N SER A 308 16.60 -1.81 -11.20
CA SER A 308 15.21 -1.38 -11.00
C SER A 308 14.29 -1.97 -12.07
N ALA A 309 14.73 -2.02 -13.33
CA ALA A 309 13.98 -2.65 -14.40
C ALA A 309 13.84 -4.17 -14.17
N VAL A 310 14.92 -4.84 -13.77
CA VAL A 310 14.90 -6.28 -13.41
C VAL A 310 13.93 -6.55 -12.26
N LEU A 311 13.97 -5.72 -11.21
CA LEU A 311 13.06 -5.80 -10.06
C LEU A 311 11.60 -5.69 -10.49
N LEU A 312 11.26 -4.65 -11.24
CA LEU A 312 9.90 -4.39 -11.70
C LEU A 312 9.39 -5.48 -12.66
N CYS A 313 10.26 -6.01 -13.53
CA CYS A 313 9.93 -7.13 -14.41
C CYS A 313 9.66 -8.41 -13.61
N GLY A 314 10.49 -8.72 -12.60
CA GLY A 314 10.29 -9.85 -11.70
C GLY A 314 8.96 -9.77 -10.96
N CYS A 315 8.66 -8.61 -10.37
CA CYS A 315 7.37 -8.35 -9.74
C CYS A 315 6.20 -8.48 -10.73
N PHE A 316 6.36 -7.99 -11.96
CA PHE A 316 5.33 -8.11 -13.00
C PHE A 316 5.06 -9.58 -13.38
N LEU A 317 6.09 -10.42 -13.49
CA LEU A 317 5.93 -11.85 -13.75
C LEU A 317 5.13 -12.56 -12.65
N ILE A 318 5.43 -12.27 -11.39
CA ILE A 318 4.69 -12.78 -10.22
C ILE A 318 3.20 -12.47 -10.35
N THR A 319 2.88 -11.26 -10.77
CA THR A 319 1.51 -10.79 -10.85
C THR A 319 0.71 -11.43 -11.99
N ARG A 320 1.36 -11.82 -13.09
CA ARG A 320 0.73 -12.49 -14.24
C ARG A 320 0.21 -13.88 -13.87
N VAL A 321 0.86 -14.58 -12.95
CA VAL A 321 0.42 -15.90 -12.46
C VAL A 321 -0.98 -15.82 -11.85
N LYS A 322 -1.27 -14.74 -11.13
CA LYS A 322 -2.52 -14.56 -10.41
C LYS A 322 -3.73 -14.26 -11.30
N ARG A 323 -3.52 -13.90 -12.58
CA ARG A 323 -4.60 -13.56 -13.52
C ARG A 323 -5.16 -14.77 -14.28
N LYS A 324 -4.49 -15.93 -14.20
CA LYS A 324 -4.86 -17.15 -14.95
C LYS A 324 -5.81 -18.09 -14.20
N VAL A 325 -6.37 -17.68 -13.08
CA VAL A 325 -7.37 -18.46 -12.31
C VAL A 325 -8.67 -17.70 -12.21
#